data_AF-A0AAW4V568-F1
#
_entry.id   AF-A0AAW4V568-F1
#
_cell.length_a   1.000
_cell.length_b   1.000
_cell.length_c   1.000
_cell.angle_alpha   90.00
_cell.angle_beta   90.00
_cell.angle_gamma   90.00
#
_symmetry.space_group_name_H-M   'P 1'
#
loop_
_entity.id
_entity.type
_entity.pdbx_description
1 polymer ?
#
loop_
_entity_poly.entity_id
_entity_poly.type
_entity_poly.pdbx_seq_one_letter_code
_entity_poly.pdbx_strand_id
1 'polypeptide(L)'
;MARFDRKVERTKKSFEFTQKEKIVETNKDVFKKNFTFKWVQLNIKTVCVFLVDFLLVTLLIIPFMMQYLNATLAFVLGHGIITSLVIVFTGFLINKEKIKVVPFISRFLFMFILLGASSALSMAITSWLN
;
A
#
# COMPACT_ATOMS: atom_id res chain seq x y z
N MET A 1 65.58 27.43 39.90
CA MET A 1 64.31 27.30 39.14
C MET A 1 64.19 25.86 38.66
N ALA A 2 63.26 25.09 39.21
CA ALA A 2 62.97 23.72 38.76
C ALA A 2 61.96 23.77 37.61
N ARG A 3 62.29 23.19 36.44
CA ARG A 3 61.36 23.03 35.32
C ARG A 3 60.44 21.85 35.63
N PHE A 4 59.16 22.12 35.87
CA PHE A 4 58.12 21.09 35.86
C PHE A 4 57.75 20.76 34.42
N ASP A 5 58.25 19.64 33.90
CA ASP A 5 57.75 19.05 32.66
C ASP A 5 56.40 18.39 32.93
N ARG A 6 55.31 19.13 32.72
CA ARG A 6 53.97 18.57 32.77
C ARG A 6 53.74 17.70 31.53
N LYS A 7 53.92 16.38 31.66
CA LYS A 7 53.40 15.41 30.68
C LYS A 7 51.88 15.44 30.74
N VAL A 8 51.25 16.16 29.82
CA VAL A 8 49.80 16.11 29.61
C VAL A 8 49.51 14.85 28.79
N GLU A 9 49.21 13.75 29.47
CA GLU A 9 48.61 12.59 28.81
C GLU A 9 47.22 12.99 28.30
N ARG A 10 47.14 13.28 27.00
CA ARG A 10 45.86 13.39 26.30
C ARG A 10 45.26 11.99 26.27
N THR A 11 44.33 11.73 27.17
CA THR A 11 43.40 10.60 27.06
C THR A 11 42.63 10.79 25.75
N LYS A 12 43.10 10.16 24.67
CA LYS A 12 42.34 10.01 23.43
C LYS A 12 41.17 9.10 23.78
N LYS A 13 40.07 9.67 24.28
CA LYS A 13 38.77 8.99 24.22
C LYS A 13 38.52 8.75 22.74
N SER A 14 38.76 7.52 22.31
CA SER A 14 38.30 7.01 21.03
C SER A 14 36.78 7.16 21.05
N PHE A 15 36.29 8.20 20.41
CA PHE A 15 34.88 8.28 20.06
C PHE A 15 34.64 7.16 19.05
N GLU A 16 34.16 6.02 19.54
CA GLU A 16 33.52 5.04 18.68
C GLU A 16 32.25 5.70 18.15
N PHE A 17 32.34 6.19 16.91
CA PHE A 17 31.16 6.53 16.14
C PHE A 17 30.40 5.22 15.95
N THR A 18 29.42 4.95 16.80
CA THR A 18 28.41 3.95 16.52
C THR A 18 27.62 4.45 15.32
N GLN A 19 28.10 4.12 14.13
CA GLN A 19 27.34 4.27 12.91
C GLN A 19 26.06 3.50 13.16
N LYS A 20 24.93 4.21 13.36
CA LYS A 20 23.62 3.58 13.56
C LYS A 20 23.49 2.53 12.48
N GLU A 21 23.45 1.27 12.92
CA GLU A 21 23.37 0.11 12.05
C GLU A 21 22.25 0.39 11.06
N LYS A 22 22.57 0.33 9.76
CA LYS A 22 21.58 0.58 8.70
C LYS A 22 20.54 -0.52 8.89
N ILE A 23 19.43 -0.21 9.57
CA ILE A 23 18.34 -1.16 9.78
C ILE A 23 17.89 -1.57 8.38
N VAL A 24 18.29 -2.76 7.96
CA VAL A 24 17.89 -3.31 6.68
C VAL A 24 16.40 -3.58 6.83
N GLU A 25 15.56 -2.70 6.28
CA GLU A 25 14.10 -2.87 6.32
C GLU A 25 13.79 -4.28 5.79
N THR A 26 13.22 -5.14 6.65
CA THR A 26 12.86 -6.49 6.24
C THR A 26 11.63 -6.44 5.32
N ASN A 27 11.41 -7.48 4.50
CA ASN A 27 10.20 -7.58 3.67
C ASN A 27 8.91 -7.46 4.50
N LYS A 28 8.93 -7.92 5.75
CA LYS A 28 7.79 -7.81 6.68
C LYS A 28 7.50 -6.37 7.06
N ASP A 29 8.55 -5.58 7.31
CA ASP A 29 8.42 -4.16 7.65
C ASP A 29 7.89 -3.36 6.46
N VAL A 30 8.41 -3.64 5.26
CA VAL A 30 7.94 -3.03 4.00
C VAL A 30 6.47 -3.40 3.75
N PHE A 31 6.08 -4.65 3.99
CA PHE A 31 4.69 -5.08 3.87
C PHE A 31 3.78 -4.31 4.83
N LYS A 32 4.11 -4.27 6.12
CA LYS A 32 3.30 -3.58 7.12
C LYS A 32 3.13 -2.08 6.82
N LYS A 33 4.18 -1.44 6.30
CA LYS A 33 4.17 -0.02 5.90
C LYS A 33 3.22 0.26 4.72
N ASN A 34 3.13 -0.67 3.78
CA ASN A 34 2.30 -0.53 2.57
C ASN A 34 0.85 -1.01 2.78
N PHE A 35 0.57 -1.77 3.83
CA PHE A 35 -0.77 -2.22 4.20
C PHE A 35 -1.53 -1.10 4.97
N THR A 36 -1.57 0.10 4.40
CA THR A 36 -2.25 1.27 4.98
C THR A 36 -2.71 2.19 3.85
N PHE A 37 -3.50 3.23 4.15
CA PHE A 37 -3.83 4.27 3.16
C PHE A 37 -2.71 5.27 2.86
N LYS A 38 -1.55 5.20 3.54
CA LYS A 38 -0.51 6.25 3.43
C LYS A 38 0.10 6.40 2.04
N TRP A 39 0.02 5.36 1.21
CA TRP A 39 0.51 5.42 -0.17
C TRP A 39 -0.47 6.10 -1.13
N VAL A 40 -1.73 6.29 -0.72
CA VAL A 40 -2.72 7.04 -1.49
C VAL A 40 -2.56 8.53 -1.20
N GLN A 41 -2.12 9.29 -2.19
CA GLN A 41 -2.14 10.75 -2.10
C GLN A 41 -3.59 11.22 -2.25
N LEU A 42 -4.19 11.76 -1.20
CA LEU A 42 -5.58 12.26 -1.20
C LEU A 42 -5.66 13.67 -1.79
N ASN A 43 -5.37 13.80 -3.08
CA ASN A 43 -5.62 15.01 -3.85
C ASN A 43 -6.93 14.84 -4.63
N ILE A 44 -7.67 15.91 -4.90
CA ILE A 44 -8.93 15.81 -5.65
C ILE A 44 -8.73 15.12 -7.01
N LYS A 45 -7.61 15.43 -7.69
CA LYS A 45 -7.26 14.83 -8.99
C LYS A 45 -7.08 13.31 -8.89
N THR A 46 -6.38 12.83 -7.87
CA THR A 46 -6.10 11.39 -7.71
C THR A 46 -7.35 10.65 -7.28
N VAL A 47 -8.18 11.26 -6.42
CA VAL A 47 -9.50 10.74 -6.05
C VAL A 47 -10.40 10.63 -7.28
N CYS A 48 -10.44 11.65 -8.15
CA CYS A 48 -11.19 11.59 -9.40
C CYS A 48 -10.71 10.45 -10.31
N VAL A 49 -9.39 10.26 -10.45
CA VAL A 49 -8.84 9.16 -11.25
C VAL A 49 -9.26 7.79 -10.68
N PHE A 50 -9.16 7.59 -9.37
CA PHE A 50 -9.62 6.33 -8.76
C PHE A 50 -11.13 6.12 -8.87
N LEU A 51 -11.92 7.19 -8.88
CA LEU A 51 -13.36 7.10 -9.11
C LEU A 51 -13.65 6.67 -10.55
N VAL A 52 -12.90 7.18 -11.52
CA VAL A 52 -12.99 6.72 -12.93
C VAL A 52 -12.60 5.25 -13.05
N ASP A 53 -11.51 4.81 -12.40
CA ASP A 53 -11.10 3.41 -12.37
C ASP A 53 -12.21 2.51 -11.79
N PHE A 54 -12.84 2.95 -10.70
CA PHE A 54 -13.97 2.26 -10.08
C PHE A 54 -15.15 2.15 -11.04
N LEU A 55 -15.58 3.28 -11.64
CA LEU A 55 -16.70 3.31 -12.58
C LEU A 55 -16.45 2.47 -13.83
N LEU A 56 -15.22 2.44 -14.34
CA LEU A 56 -14.84 1.60 -15.47
C LEU A 56 -15.11 0.13 -15.15
N VAL A 57 -14.72 -0.33 -13.97
CA VAL A 57 -14.99 -1.71 -13.54
C VAL A 57 -16.49 -1.95 -13.35
N THR A 58 -17.21 -1.02 -12.71
CA THR A 58 -18.65 -1.16 -12.47
C THR A 58 -19.47 -1.19 -13.76
N LEU A 59 -19.16 -0.33 -14.73
CA LEU A 59 -20.00 -0.15 -15.92
C LEU A 59 -19.65 -1.08 -17.07
N LEU A 60 -18.39 -1.51 -17.17
CA LEU A 60 -17.94 -2.36 -18.29
C LEU A 60 -17.63 -3.78 -17.84
N ILE A 61 -16.79 -3.93 -16.83
CA ILE A 61 -16.23 -5.24 -16.47
C ILE A 61 -17.25 -6.10 -15.73
N ILE A 62 -17.96 -5.55 -14.73
CA ILE A 62 -18.94 -6.32 -13.95
C ILE A 62 -20.09 -6.83 -14.85
N PRO A 63 -20.74 -6.01 -15.70
CA PRO A 63 -21.81 -6.48 -16.58
C PRO A 63 -21.32 -7.55 -17.56
N PHE A 64 -20.08 -7.42 -18.05
CA PHE A 64 -19.47 -8.44 -18.88
C PHE A 64 -19.26 -9.76 -18.11
N MET A 65 -18.72 -9.72 -16.90
CA MET A 65 -18.54 -10.92 -16.08
C MET A 65 -19.86 -11.57 -15.67
N MET A 66 -20.92 -10.79 -15.47
CA MET A 66 -22.26 -11.31 -15.14
C MET A 66 -22.86 -12.17 -16.25
N GLN A 67 -22.32 -12.13 -17.47
CA GLN A 67 -22.70 -13.06 -18.55
C GLN A 67 -22.23 -14.50 -18.26
N TYR A 68 -21.22 -14.67 -17.42
CA TYR A 68 -20.57 -15.96 -17.14
C TYR A 68 -20.64 -16.36 -15.66
N LEU A 69 -20.90 -15.41 -14.76
CA LEU A 69 -20.88 -15.58 -13.31
C LEU A 69 -22.16 -15.04 -12.68
N ASN A 70 -22.56 -15.60 -11.54
CA ASN A 70 -23.66 -15.07 -10.75
C ASN A 70 -23.35 -13.64 -10.25
N ALA A 71 -24.39 -12.82 -10.08
CA ALA A 71 -24.27 -11.41 -9.69
C ALA A 71 -23.35 -11.18 -8.48
N THR A 72 -23.51 -11.96 -7.41
CA THR A 72 -22.68 -11.87 -6.20
C THR A 72 -21.21 -12.10 -6.48
N LEU A 73 -20.88 -13.16 -7.24
CA LEU A 73 -19.50 -13.48 -7.59
C LEU A 73 -18.91 -12.42 -8.54
N ALA A 74 -19.68 -11.97 -9.54
CA ALA A 74 -19.24 -10.92 -10.45
C ALA A 74 -18.93 -9.61 -9.71
N PHE A 75 -19.77 -9.21 -8.75
CA PHE A 75 -19.52 -8.03 -7.93
C PHE A 75 -18.29 -8.15 -7.03
N VAL A 76 -18.17 -9.27 -6.32
CA VAL A 76 -17.05 -9.51 -5.40
C VAL A 76 -15.72 -9.65 -6.15
N LEU A 77 -15.70 -10.35 -7.29
CA LEU A 77 -14.48 -10.47 -8.09
C LEU A 77 -14.14 -9.16 -8.82
N GLY A 78 -15.17 -8.44 -9.29
CA GLY A 78 -15.00 -7.16 -9.98
C GLY A 78 -14.37 -6.13 -9.06
N HIS A 79 -15.02 -5.86 -7.92
CA HIS A 79 -14.51 -4.86 -6.98
C HIS A 79 -13.38 -5.37 -6.10
N GLY A 80 -13.46 -6.61 -5.63
CA GLY A 80 -12.42 -7.21 -4.81
C GLY A 80 -11.12 -7.37 -5.58
N ILE A 81 -11.11 -8.04 -6.74
CA ILE A 81 -9.88 -8.34 -7.47
C ILE A 81 -9.57 -7.24 -8.48
N ILE A 82 -10.47 -6.99 -9.44
CA ILE A 82 -10.14 -6.19 -10.62
C ILE A 82 -9.95 -4.71 -10.24
N THR A 83 -10.91 -4.10 -9.54
CA THR A 83 -10.78 -2.70 -9.10
C THR A 83 -9.55 -2.52 -8.21
N SER A 84 -9.29 -3.45 -7.28
CA SER A 84 -8.10 -3.38 -6.43
C SER A 84 -6.79 -3.42 -7.22
N LEU A 85 -6.70 -4.28 -8.24
CA LEU A 85 -5.53 -4.32 -9.13
C LEU A 85 -5.38 -2.99 -9.86
N VAL A 86 -6.45 -2.51 -10.51
CA VAL A 86 -6.43 -1.27 -11.29
C VAL A 86 -6.01 -0.09 -10.40
N ILE A 87 -6.64 0.11 -9.24
CA ILE A 87 -6.32 1.21 -8.33
C ILE A 87 -4.86 1.15 -7.85
N VAL A 88 -4.35 -0.03 -7.52
CA VAL A 88 -2.96 -0.17 -7.07
C VAL A 88 -2.00 0.16 -8.20
N PHE A 89 -2.25 -0.33 -9.42
CA PHE A 89 -1.46 0.04 -10.61
C PHE A 89 -1.51 1.55 -10.87
N THR A 90 -2.69 2.15 -10.90
CA THR A 90 -2.87 3.58 -11.09
C THR A 90 -2.17 4.38 -9.99
N GLY A 91 -2.19 3.90 -8.74
CA GLY A 91 -1.46 4.50 -7.63
C GLY A 91 0.06 4.50 -7.85
N PHE A 92 0.64 3.41 -8.38
CA PHE A 92 2.06 3.39 -8.76
C PHE A 92 2.36 4.39 -9.88
N LEU A 93 1.48 4.52 -10.88
CA LEU A 93 1.63 5.47 -11.98
C LEU A 93 1.57 6.93 -11.50
N ILE A 94 0.58 7.26 -10.68
CA ILE A 94 0.40 8.60 -10.09
C ILE A 94 1.62 8.98 -9.24
N ASN A 95 2.08 8.07 -8.38
CA ASN A 95 3.21 8.31 -7.50
C ASN A 95 4.56 8.23 -8.23
N LYS A 96 4.58 7.84 -9.52
CA LYS A 96 5.80 7.60 -10.32
C LYS A 96 6.77 6.64 -9.63
N GLU A 97 6.22 5.67 -8.89
CA GLU A 97 6.98 4.68 -8.14
C GLU A 97 7.29 3.47 -9.03
N LYS A 98 8.50 2.91 -8.90
CA LYS A 98 8.81 1.61 -9.52
C LYS A 98 8.02 0.52 -8.82
N ILE A 99 7.36 -0.34 -9.61
CA ILE A 99 6.61 -1.48 -9.08
C ILE A 99 7.60 -2.46 -8.46
N LYS A 100 7.50 -2.64 -7.15
CA LYS A 100 8.20 -3.66 -6.38
C LYS A 100 7.19 -4.68 -5.90
N VAL A 101 7.57 -5.95 -5.91
CA VAL A 101 6.67 -7.08 -5.60
C VAL A 101 6.03 -6.94 -4.22
N VAL A 102 6.81 -6.68 -3.16
CA VAL A 102 6.29 -6.63 -1.78
C VAL A 102 5.32 -5.45 -1.56
N PRO A 103 5.66 -4.19 -1.92
CA PRO A 103 4.70 -3.09 -1.89
C PRO A 103 3.45 -3.35 -2.73
N PHE A 104 3.60 -3.91 -3.93
CA PHE A 104 2.47 -4.19 -4.81
C PHE A 104 1.49 -5.17 -4.17
N ILE A 105 1.99 -6.34 -3.73
CA ILE A 105 1.16 -7.37 -3.08
C ILE A 105 0.50 -6.81 -1.82
N SER A 106 1.25 -6.07 -1.01
CA SER A 106 0.73 -5.48 0.22
C SER A 106 -0.43 -4.49 -0.03
N ARG A 107 -0.25 -3.56 -0.97
CA ARG A 107 -1.29 -2.58 -1.35
C ARG A 107 -2.50 -3.27 -1.99
N PHE A 108 -2.24 -4.27 -2.82
CA PHE A 108 -3.29 -5.08 -3.43
C PHE A 108 -4.13 -5.81 -2.38
N LEU A 109 -3.50 -6.53 -1.45
CA LEU A 109 -4.23 -7.22 -0.39
C LEU A 109 -5.02 -6.25 0.49
N PHE A 110 -4.47 -5.07 0.77
CA PHE A 110 -5.17 -4.03 1.51
C PHE A 110 -6.44 -3.58 0.78
N MET A 111 -6.34 -3.24 -0.51
CA MET A 111 -7.49 -2.83 -1.31
C MET A 111 -8.47 -3.97 -1.57
N PHE A 112 -7.99 -5.19 -1.79
CA PHE A 112 -8.80 -6.39 -1.97
C PHE A 112 -9.69 -6.63 -0.75
N ILE A 113 -9.13 -6.53 0.46
CA ILE A 113 -9.93 -6.67 1.68
C ILE A 113 -10.95 -5.53 1.76
N LEU A 114 -10.55 -4.31 1.48
CA LEU A 114 -11.41 -3.13 1.66
C LEU A 114 -12.59 -3.10 0.66
N LEU A 115 -12.30 -3.33 -0.62
CA LEU A 115 -13.28 -3.32 -1.71
C LEU A 115 -14.02 -4.66 -1.82
N GLY A 116 -13.33 -5.77 -1.58
CA GLY A 116 -13.92 -7.12 -1.57
C GLY A 116 -14.87 -7.33 -0.41
N ALA A 117 -14.49 -6.93 0.82
CA ALA A 117 -15.38 -7.04 1.97
C ALA A 117 -16.59 -6.10 1.84
N SER A 118 -16.39 -4.87 1.36
CA SER A 118 -17.50 -3.93 1.17
C SER A 118 -18.48 -4.39 0.07
N SER A 119 -17.99 -4.94 -1.04
CA SER A 119 -18.85 -5.52 -2.07
C SER A 119 -19.59 -6.78 -1.59
N ALA A 120 -18.90 -7.69 -0.88
CA ALA A 120 -19.55 -8.87 -0.30
C ALA A 120 -20.65 -8.48 0.70
N LEU A 121 -20.36 -7.50 1.57
CA LEU A 121 -21.34 -6.97 2.52
C LEU A 121 -22.53 -6.33 1.80
N SER A 122 -22.28 -5.53 0.76
CA SER A 122 -23.34 -4.92 -0.04
C SER A 122 -24.27 -5.97 -0.63
N MET A 123 -23.73 -7.03 -1.23
CA MET A 123 -24.53 -8.11 -1.81
C MET A 123 -25.30 -8.90 -0.75
N ALA A 124 -24.70 -9.13 0.42
CA ALA A 124 -25.39 -9.78 1.53
C ALA A 124 -26.59 -8.96 2.01
N ILE A 125 -26.43 -7.63 2.13
CA ILE A 125 -27.52 -6.72 2.51
C ILE A 125 -28.61 -6.70 1.43
N THR A 126 -28.25 -6.59 0.16
CA THR A 126 -29.22 -6.63 -0.95
C THR A 126 -30.00 -7.94 -0.98
N SER A 127 -29.33 -9.06 -0.71
CA SER A 127 -30.01 -10.37 -0.63
C SER A 127 -30.92 -10.50 0.60
N TRP A 128 -30.68 -9.76 1.67
CA TRP A 128 -31.52 -9.79 2.87
C TRP A 128 -32.77 -8.91 2.74
N LEU A 129 -32.69 -7.85 1.92
CA LEU A 129 -33.79 -6.91 1.69
C LEU A 129 -34.79 -7.36 0.61
N ASN A 130 -34.41 -8.32 -0.24
CA ASN A 130 -35.26 -8.92 -1.27
C ASN A 130 -35.90 -10.22 -0.78
#